data_AF-A0A844K9J9-F1
#
_entry.id   AF-A0A844K9J9-F1
#
_cell.length_a   1.000
_cell.length_b   1.000
_cell.length_c   1.000
_cell.angle_alpha   90.00
_cell.angle_beta   90.00
_cell.angle_gamma   90.00
#
_symmetry.space_group_name_H-M   'P 1'
#
loop_
_entity.id
_entity.type
_entity.pdbx_description
1 polymer ?
#
loop_
_entity_poly.entity_id
_entity_poly.type
_entity_poly.pdbx_seq_one_letter_code
_entity_poly.pdbx_strand_id
1 'polypeptide(L)'
;MQTQLESLFGNDIYETIVRTAEVNATAELSNVTKTAPMLKLLATILLTKGEKLFICATGEKTGKRYEAVKCLCSGQQIESIKTAQLSNSRVKLKLYDKSKEKNITDKGLLRIEFIYSSRGLKVARTGKTLAEFLKPDSILSLLSWYRKDYKELLIDCYWNNTDRYDLNDEYNVPVYEEMITIIYNDLVSHDGQPLSVALINKNLIEIDYELFKRACKRYYPKLNSAQKAWARVQKSGEIQVNIGVIDEFVSISKQIISG
;
A
#
# COMPACT_ATOMS: atom_id res chain seq x y z
N MET A 1 31.95 -14.91 -12.17
CA MET A 1 30.52 -15.29 -12.08
C MET A 1 30.28 -16.68 -12.65
N GLN A 2 30.65 -16.95 -13.92
CA GLN A 2 30.49 -18.27 -14.55
C GLN A 2 31.16 -19.43 -13.78
N THR A 3 32.41 -19.25 -13.34
CA THR A 3 33.16 -20.28 -12.56
C THR A 3 32.56 -20.59 -11.18
N GLN A 4 31.86 -19.63 -10.56
CA GLN A 4 31.17 -19.85 -9.27
C GLN A 4 29.84 -20.57 -9.48
N LEU A 5 29.12 -20.25 -10.56
CA LEU A 5 27.85 -20.90 -10.90
C LEU A 5 28.05 -22.36 -11.29
N GLU A 6 29.09 -22.65 -12.08
CA GLU A 6 29.49 -24.03 -12.42
C GLU A 6 29.94 -24.81 -11.18
N SER A 7 30.59 -24.18 -10.19
CA SER A 7 30.94 -24.85 -8.93
C SER A 7 29.75 -25.16 -8.02
N LEU A 8 28.68 -24.36 -8.10
CA LEU A 8 27.49 -24.50 -7.24
C LEU A 8 26.43 -25.42 -7.85
N PHE A 9 26.29 -25.41 -9.18
CA PHE A 9 25.19 -26.07 -9.88
C PHE A 9 25.66 -27.07 -10.95
N GLY A 10 26.96 -27.14 -11.26
CA GLY A 10 27.48 -28.02 -12.32
C GLY A 10 26.77 -27.82 -13.66
N ASN A 11 26.52 -28.91 -14.37
CA ASN A 11 25.77 -28.90 -15.63
C ASN A 11 24.26 -28.73 -15.42
N ASP A 12 23.74 -28.95 -14.20
CA ASP A 12 22.30 -28.87 -13.90
C ASP A 12 21.76 -27.45 -14.10
N ILE A 13 22.63 -26.44 -14.10
CA ILE A 13 22.26 -25.04 -14.37
C ILE A 13 21.62 -24.84 -15.75
N TYR A 14 21.99 -25.68 -16.73
CA TYR A 14 21.45 -25.64 -18.08
C TYR A 14 20.14 -26.43 -18.24
N GLU A 15 19.83 -27.30 -17.28
CA GLU A 15 18.60 -28.14 -17.29
C GLU A 15 17.53 -27.63 -16.31
N THR A 16 17.95 -26.93 -15.25
CA THR A 16 17.07 -26.40 -14.21
C THR A 16 16.18 -25.30 -14.75
N ILE A 17 14.86 -25.50 -14.70
CA ILE A 17 13.86 -24.54 -15.23
C ILE A 17 13.43 -23.56 -14.13
N VAL A 18 13.56 -22.26 -14.40
CA VAL A 18 13.06 -21.20 -13.52
C VAL A 18 11.57 -21.00 -13.76
N ARG A 19 10.74 -21.37 -12.78
CA ARG A 19 9.27 -21.26 -12.87
C ARG A 19 8.73 -19.97 -12.27
N THR A 20 9.43 -19.43 -11.28
CA THR A 20 9.04 -18.24 -10.54
C THR A 20 10.28 -17.48 -10.08
N ALA A 21 10.16 -16.16 -9.93
CA ALA A 21 11.17 -15.33 -9.29
C ALA A 21 10.51 -14.29 -8.40
N GLU A 22 11.11 -14.02 -7.25
CA GLU A 22 10.65 -12.98 -6.33
C GLU A 22 11.57 -11.76 -6.49
N VAL A 23 10.96 -10.60 -6.77
CA VAL A 23 11.64 -9.31 -6.86
C VAL A 23 11.00 -8.39 -5.84
N ASN A 24 11.80 -7.63 -5.11
CA ASN A 24 11.27 -6.82 -4.03
C ASN A 24 12.05 -5.53 -3.80
N ALA A 25 11.37 -4.58 -3.16
CA ALA A 25 11.95 -3.40 -2.54
C ALA A 25 11.65 -3.43 -1.04
N THR A 26 12.61 -2.99 -0.22
CA THR A 26 12.38 -2.71 1.21
C THR A 26 12.54 -1.22 1.42
N ALA A 27 11.48 -0.56 1.86
CA ALA A 27 11.53 0.84 2.23
C ALA A 27 11.65 0.98 3.75
N GLU A 28 12.63 1.76 4.19
CA GLU A 28 12.71 2.23 5.58
C GLU A 28 11.84 3.48 5.70
N LEU A 29 10.82 3.39 6.54
CA LEU A 29 9.89 4.47 6.84
C LEU A 29 10.50 5.41 7.89
N SER A 30 10.09 6.67 7.84
CA SER A 30 10.54 7.73 8.74
C SER A 30 10.20 7.44 10.21
N ASN A 31 9.23 6.57 10.46
CA ASN A 31 8.84 6.12 11.80
C ASN A 31 8.22 4.72 11.74
N VAL A 32 8.53 3.87 12.72
CA VAL A 32 7.98 2.52 12.88
C VAL A 32 6.45 2.49 12.92
N THR A 33 5.81 3.53 13.46
CA THR A 33 4.35 3.61 13.58
C THR A 33 3.64 3.78 12.23
N LYS A 34 4.37 4.11 11.16
CA LYS A 34 3.80 4.33 9.82
C LYS A 34 3.59 3.04 9.01
N THR A 35 4.14 1.91 9.43
CA THR A 35 4.02 0.66 8.64
C THR A 35 2.56 0.20 8.54
N ALA A 36 1.82 0.21 9.65
CA ALA A 36 0.41 -0.17 9.68
C ALA A 36 -0.49 0.72 8.80
N PRO A 37 -0.48 2.07 8.94
CA PRO A 37 -1.29 2.92 8.07
C PRO A 37 -0.84 2.89 6.60
N MET A 38 0.45 2.64 6.32
CA MET A 38 0.96 2.43 4.96
C MET A 38 0.37 1.15 4.33
N LEU A 39 0.31 0.05 5.08
CA LEU A 39 -0.37 -1.17 4.62
C LEU A 39 -1.88 -0.92 4.43
N LYS A 40 -2.52 -0.13 5.31
CA LYS A 40 -3.94 0.25 5.16
C LYS A 40 -4.18 1.07 3.88
N LEU A 41 -3.29 2.01 3.55
CA LEU A 41 -3.32 2.75 2.28
C LEU A 41 -3.21 1.80 1.08
N LEU A 42 -2.21 0.92 1.07
CA LEU A 42 -1.99 -0.02 -0.02
C LEU A 42 -3.14 -1.01 -0.19
N ALA A 43 -3.72 -1.50 0.90
CA ALA A 43 -4.93 -2.31 0.86
C ALA A 43 -6.08 -1.55 0.21
N THR A 44 -6.26 -0.27 0.55
CA THR A 44 -7.32 0.57 -0.01
C THR A 44 -7.14 0.74 -1.51
N ILE A 45 -5.94 1.08 -1.99
CA ILE A 45 -5.62 1.22 -3.42
C ILE A 45 -5.95 -0.08 -4.19
N LEU A 46 -5.53 -1.23 -3.68
CA LEU A 46 -5.76 -2.51 -4.34
C LEU A 46 -7.24 -2.92 -4.36
N LEU A 47 -7.98 -2.65 -3.27
CA LEU A 47 -9.42 -2.91 -3.18
C LEU A 47 -10.22 -2.02 -4.11
N THR A 48 -9.85 -0.74 -4.27
CA THR A 48 -10.43 0.15 -5.29
C THR A 48 -10.26 -0.43 -6.69
N LYS A 49 -9.15 -1.13 -6.94
CA LYS A 49 -8.92 -1.89 -8.16
C LYS A 49 -9.58 -3.28 -8.17
N GLY A 50 -10.50 -3.55 -7.25
CA GLY A 50 -11.26 -4.81 -7.12
C GLY A 50 -10.38 -6.05 -7.07
N GLU A 51 -9.13 -5.91 -6.65
CA GLU A 51 -8.25 -7.03 -6.44
C GLU A 51 -8.69 -7.76 -5.17
N LYS A 52 -8.69 -9.10 -5.23
CA LYS A 52 -8.95 -9.92 -4.05
C LYS A 52 -7.70 -9.96 -3.16
N LEU A 53 -7.86 -9.50 -1.92
CA LEU A 53 -6.80 -9.50 -0.91
C LEU A 53 -6.95 -10.66 0.08
N PHE A 54 -5.81 -11.25 0.44
CA PHE A 54 -5.64 -12.11 1.61
C PHE A 54 -4.88 -11.31 2.66
N ILE A 55 -5.51 -11.00 3.78
CA ILE A 55 -4.99 -10.10 4.80
C ILE A 55 -4.66 -10.90 6.06
N CYS A 56 -3.45 -10.72 6.59
CA CYS A 56 -3.14 -11.07 7.98
C CYS A 56 -3.22 -9.79 8.81
N ALA A 57 -4.03 -9.81 9.86
CA ALA A 57 -4.24 -8.68 10.73
C ALA A 57 -4.41 -9.13 12.19
N THR A 58 -4.03 -8.25 13.10
CA THR A 58 -4.35 -8.35 14.52
C THR A 58 -5.43 -7.32 14.90
N GLY A 59 -6.10 -7.55 16.01
CA GLY A 59 -7.04 -6.59 16.55
C GLY A 59 -6.31 -5.40 17.16
N GLU A 60 -6.73 -4.19 16.81
CA GLU A 60 -6.24 -2.97 17.47
C GLU A 60 -7.32 -2.37 18.36
N LYS A 61 -6.89 -1.66 19.40
CA LYS A 61 -7.78 -1.05 20.37
C LYS A 61 -7.42 0.41 20.57
N THR A 62 -8.13 1.26 19.84
CA THR A 62 -7.94 2.71 19.77
C THR A 62 -9.25 3.40 20.13
N GLY A 63 -9.18 4.37 21.04
CA GLY A 63 -10.31 5.21 21.45
C GLY A 63 -10.83 4.89 22.84
N LYS A 64 -11.22 5.94 23.57
CA LYS A 64 -11.67 5.85 24.97
C LYS A 64 -12.90 4.96 25.11
N ARG A 65 -13.78 4.97 24.10
CA ARG A 65 -14.96 4.07 24.09
C ARG A 65 -14.58 2.58 24.11
N TYR A 66 -13.43 2.23 23.54
CA TYR A 66 -12.94 0.86 23.54
C TYR A 66 -12.18 0.53 24.84
N GLU A 67 -11.54 1.49 25.50
CA GLU A 67 -10.93 1.29 26.83
C GLU A 67 -11.94 0.77 27.86
N ALA A 68 -13.20 1.20 27.77
CA ALA A 68 -14.29 0.79 28.65
C ALA A 68 -14.74 -0.68 28.50
N VAL A 69 -14.34 -1.36 27.41
CA VAL A 69 -14.71 -2.76 27.15
C VAL A 69 -13.48 -3.66 27.15
N LYS A 70 -13.56 -4.88 27.69
CA LYS A 70 -12.38 -5.72 27.87
C LYS A 70 -11.88 -6.37 26.57
N CYS A 71 -12.79 -6.89 25.75
CA CYS A 71 -12.44 -7.83 24.67
C CYS A 71 -12.64 -7.29 23.25
N LEU A 72 -13.39 -6.19 23.06
CA LEU A 72 -13.69 -5.71 21.72
C LEU A 72 -12.56 -4.84 21.17
N CYS A 73 -12.20 -5.12 19.91
CA CYS A 73 -11.25 -4.33 19.14
C CYS A 73 -11.97 -3.18 18.42
N SER A 74 -11.27 -2.07 18.21
CA SER A 74 -11.77 -0.91 17.47
C SER A 74 -11.59 -1.03 15.96
N GLY A 75 -10.71 -1.93 15.53
CA GLY A 75 -10.32 -2.06 14.15
C GLY A 75 -9.37 -3.23 13.94
N GLN A 76 -8.73 -3.22 12.78
CA GLN A 76 -7.77 -4.21 12.34
C GLN A 76 -6.45 -3.52 12.03
N GLN A 77 -5.38 -4.00 12.65
CA GLN A 77 -4.02 -3.64 12.30
C GLN A 77 -3.50 -4.63 11.26
N ILE A 78 -3.40 -4.18 10.01
CA ILE A 78 -2.88 -5.00 8.90
C ILE A 78 -1.38 -5.20 9.06
N GLU A 79 -0.94 -6.46 8.98
CA GLU A 79 0.47 -6.86 9.10
C GLU A 79 1.04 -7.36 7.79
N SER A 80 0.20 -8.00 6.98
CA SER A 80 0.53 -8.37 5.61
C SER A 80 -0.69 -8.43 4.71
N ILE A 81 -0.45 -8.18 3.43
CA ILE A 81 -1.39 -8.27 2.33
C ILE A 81 -0.75 -9.18 1.30
N LYS A 82 -1.51 -10.15 0.83
CA LYS A 82 -1.15 -10.97 -0.32
C LYS A 82 -2.28 -10.93 -1.32
N THR A 83 -1.95 -10.84 -2.60
CA THR A 83 -2.95 -10.98 -3.66
C THR A 83 -2.96 -12.39 -4.22
N ALA A 84 -4.07 -12.73 -4.87
CA ALA A 84 -4.03 -13.80 -5.87
C ALA A 84 -3.10 -13.39 -7.03
N GLN A 85 -3.10 -14.15 -8.11
CA GLN A 85 -2.51 -13.64 -9.34
C GLN A 85 -3.26 -12.35 -9.73
N LEU A 86 -2.53 -11.22 -9.83
CA LEU A 86 -3.12 -9.93 -10.18
C LEU A 86 -3.74 -9.97 -11.57
N SER A 87 -4.59 -8.99 -11.89
CA SER A 87 -5.34 -8.97 -13.16
C SER A 87 -4.48 -9.13 -14.42
N ASN A 88 -3.20 -8.73 -14.38
CA ASN A 88 -2.27 -8.89 -15.50
C ASN A 88 -1.80 -10.34 -15.73
N SER A 89 -2.14 -11.28 -14.84
CA SER A 89 -1.70 -12.67 -14.86
C SER A 89 -0.18 -12.88 -14.88
N ARG A 90 0.62 -11.88 -14.50
CA ARG A 90 2.09 -11.94 -14.53
C ARG A 90 2.67 -12.11 -13.13
N VAL A 91 2.09 -11.44 -12.14
CA VAL A 91 2.66 -11.37 -10.79
C VAL A 91 1.62 -11.61 -9.71
N LYS A 92 2.09 -12.08 -8.55
CA LYS A 92 1.38 -11.97 -7.26
C LYS A 92 2.09 -10.90 -6.43
N LEU A 93 1.34 -10.17 -5.62
CA LEU A 93 1.88 -9.14 -4.74
C LEU A 93 1.87 -9.63 -3.29
N LYS A 94 2.98 -9.44 -2.58
CA LYS A 94 3.04 -9.47 -1.11
C LYS A 94 3.51 -8.11 -0.60
N LEU A 95 2.79 -7.57 0.38
CA LEU A 95 3.14 -6.35 1.09
C LEU A 95 3.12 -6.67 2.57
N TYR A 96 4.15 -6.34 3.33
CA TYR A 96 4.15 -6.67 4.74
C TYR A 96 5.15 -5.87 5.56
N ASP A 97 4.92 -5.88 6.87
CA ASP A 97 5.84 -5.33 7.86
C ASP A 97 7.07 -6.25 8.00
N LYS A 98 8.16 -5.88 7.34
CA LYS A 98 9.42 -6.62 7.37
C LYS A 98 10.11 -6.49 8.72
N SER A 99 9.88 -5.39 9.44
CA SER A 99 10.40 -5.22 10.79
C SER A 99 9.80 -6.29 11.70
N LYS A 100 8.48 -6.47 11.64
CA LYS A 100 7.78 -7.51 12.38
C LYS A 100 8.22 -8.92 11.97
N GLU A 101 8.40 -9.22 10.68
CA GLU A 101 8.92 -10.52 10.22
C GLU A 101 10.32 -10.82 10.78
N LYS A 102 11.17 -9.80 10.96
CA LYS A 102 12.55 -9.93 11.44
C LYS A 102 12.73 -9.62 12.92
N ASN A 103 11.66 -9.37 13.66
CA ASN A 103 11.69 -8.93 15.06
C ASN A 103 12.55 -7.66 15.28
N ILE A 104 12.54 -6.74 14.31
CA ILE A 104 13.15 -5.41 14.41
C ILE A 104 12.11 -4.47 15.02
N THR A 105 12.48 -3.75 16.07
CA THR A 105 11.52 -2.94 16.87
C THR A 105 11.73 -1.44 16.75
N ASP A 106 12.88 -1.01 16.24
CA ASP A 106 13.32 0.39 16.19
C ASP A 106 13.13 1.05 14.81
N LYS A 107 12.79 0.26 13.78
CA LYS A 107 12.61 0.73 12.40
C LYS A 107 11.26 0.30 11.85
N GLY A 108 10.65 1.13 11.00
CA GLY A 108 9.52 0.72 10.16
C GLY A 108 10.04 0.25 8.81
N LEU A 109 9.98 -1.05 8.51
CA LEU A 109 10.44 -1.59 7.23
C LEU A 109 9.24 -2.16 6.47
N LEU A 110 8.88 -1.54 5.36
CA LEU A 110 7.87 -2.05 4.46
C LEU A 110 8.53 -2.89 3.36
N ARG A 111 8.14 -4.16 3.22
CA ARG A 111 8.52 -4.98 2.05
C ARG A 111 7.41 -4.91 1.00
N ILE A 112 7.81 -4.62 -0.23
CA ILE A 112 6.98 -4.71 -1.43
C ILE A 112 7.59 -5.81 -2.30
N GLU A 113 6.87 -6.91 -2.52
CA GLU A 113 7.39 -8.09 -3.21
C GLU A 113 6.45 -8.55 -4.33
N PHE A 114 7.03 -8.70 -5.52
CA PHE A 114 6.37 -9.20 -6.72
C PHE A 114 6.90 -10.60 -7.01
N ILE A 115 5.98 -11.56 -7.06
CA ILE A 115 6.28 -12.95 -7.37
C ILE A 115 5.88 -13.19 -8.82
N TYR A 116 6.88 -13.20 -9.70
CA TYR A 116 6.70 -13.40 -11.13
C TYR A 116 6.38 -14.86 -11.43
N SER A 117 5.25 -15.10 -12.08
CA SER A 117 4.92 -16.40 -12.67
C SER A 117 5.78 -16.67 -13.90
N SER A 118 5.75 -17.90 -14.43
CA SER A 118 6.44 -18.24 -15.68
C SER A 118 6.02 -17.36 -16.86
N ARG A 119 4.76 -16.88 -16.88
CA ARG A 119 4.29 -15.89 -17.87
C ARG A 119 4.98 -14.54 -17.67
N GLY A 120 5.10 -14.09 -16.43
CA GLY A 120 5.81 -12.86 -16.07
C GLY A 120 7.29 -12.92 -16.48
N LEU A 121 7.97 -14.03 -16.18
CA LEU A 121 9.36 -14.27 -16.57
C LEU A 121 9.55 -14.27 -18.09
N LYS A 122 8.61 -14.88 -18.84
CA LYS A 122 8.62 -14.85 -20.31
C LYS A 122 8.48 -13.42 -20.85
N VAL A 123 7.59 -12.62 -20.27
CA VAL A 123 7.40 -11.21 -20.64
C VAL A 123 8.67 -10.39 -20.32
N ALA A 124 9.30 -10.69 -19.20
CA ALA A 124 10.58 -10.10 -18.79
C ALA A 124 11.82 -10.67 -19.49
N ARG A 125 11.64 -11.58 -20.47
CA ARG A 125 12.72 -12.16 -21.28
C ARG A 125 13.89 -12.69 -20.46
N THR A 126 13.61 -13.33 -19.32
CA THR A 126 14.64 -13.82 -18.40
C THR A 126 15.20 -15.19 -18.77
N GLY A 127 14.92 -15.70 -19.96
CA GLY A 127 15.20 -17.10 -20.30
C GLY A 127 14.34 -18.12 -19.55
N LYS A 128 14.59 -19.39 -19.82
CA LYS A 128 13.86 -20.54 -19.25
C LYS A 128 14.70 -21.30 -18.23
N THR A 129 16.01 -21.41 -18.48
CA THR A 129 16.96 -22.15 -17.64
C THR A 129 17.58 -21.25 -16.58
N LEU A 130 18.13 -21.85 -15.52
CA LEU A 130 18.84 -21.12 -14.48
C LEU A 130 20.06 -20.38 -15.06
N ALA A 131 20.76 -20.99 -16.02
CA ALA A 131 21.90 -20.38 -16.71
C ALA A 131 21.53 -19.11 -17.47
N GLU A 132 20.38 -19.11 -18.15
CA GLU A 132 19.88 -17.92 -18.84
C GLU A 132 19.40 -16.86 -17.85
N PHE A 133 18.65 -17.28 -16.82
CA PHE A 133 18.09 -16.37 -15.82
C PHE A 133 19.15 -15.57 -15.06
N LEU A 134 20.27 -16.21 -14.72
CA LEU A 134 21.35 -15.60 -13.96
C LEU A 134 22.25 -14.68 -14.79
N LYS A 135 21.98 -14.50 -16.08
CA LYS A 135 22.68 -13.50 -16.90
C LYS A 135 22.36 -12.09 -16.40
N PRO A 136 23.35 -11.18 -16.36
CA PRO A 136 23.11 -9.79 -15.99
C PRO A 136 21.96 -9.13 -16.75
N ASP A 137 21.87 -9.33 -18.07
CA ASP A 137 20.80 -8.76 -18.90
C ASP A 137 19.41 -9.27 -18.52
N SER A 138 19.30 -10.55 -18.14
CA SER A 138 18.04 -11.15 -17.70
C SER A 138 17.60 -10.58 -16.35
N ILE A 139 18.53 -10.40 -15.41
CA ILE A 139 18.27 -9.76 -14.11
C ILE A 139 17.86 -8.30 -14.30
N LEU A 140 18.59 -7.53 -15.12
CA LEU A 140 18.30 -6.14 -15.42
C LEU A 140 16.93 -5.99 -16.10
N SER A 141 16.58 -6.89 -17.02
CA SER A 141 15.25 -6.89 -17.65
C SER A 141 14.15 -7.17 -16.62
N LEU A 142 14.35 -8.13 -15.72
CA LEU A 142 13.40 -8.41 -14.64
C LEU A 142 13.21 -7.22 -13.70
N LEU A 143 14.29 -6.52 -13.33
CA LEU A 143 14.22 -5.31 -12.51
C LEU A 143 13.49 -4.16 -13.23
N SER A 144 13.69 -4.00 -14.54
CA SER A 144 12.92 -3.03 -15.34
C SER A 144 11.43 -3.34 -15.32
N TRP A 145 11.07 -4.61 -15.47
CA TRP A 145 9.67 -5.05 -15.39
C TRP A 145 9.09 -4.92 -13.98
N TYR A 146 9.87 -5.12 -12.92
CA TYR A 146 9.43 -4.84 -11.56
C TYR A 146 8.97 -3.39 -11.38
N ARG A 147 9.76 -2.42 -11.87
CA ARG A 147 9.41 -1.00 -11.79
C ARG A 147 8.18 -0.66 -12.62
N LYS A 148 8.11 -1.22 -13.83
CA LYS A 148 6.95 -1.06 -14.71
C LYS A 148 5.67 -1.62 -14.08
N ASP A 149 5.74 -2.81 -13.52
CA ASP A 149 4.59 -3.46 -12.89
C ASP A 149 4.19 -2.77 -11.59
N TYR A 150 5.15 -2.29 -10.81
CA TYR A 150 4.90 -1.45 -9.65
C TYR A 150 4.14 -0.19 -10.04
N LYS A 151 4.60 0.51 -11.10
CA LYS A 151 3.92 1.69 -11.62
C LYS A 151 2.49 1.36 -12.07
N GLU A 152 2.33 0.38 -12.96
CA GLU A 152 1.03 0.02 -13.55
C GLU A 152 0.02 -0.48 -12.51
N LEU A 153 0.47 -1.29 -11.55
CA LEU A 153 -0.44 -2.01 -10.63
C LEU A 153 -0.70 -1.29 -9.31
N LEU A 154 0.14 -0.31 -8.93
CA LEU A 154 -0.03 0.45 -7.70
C LEU A 154 -0.14 1.95 -7.95
N ILE A 155 0.80 2.53 -8.71
CA ILE A 155 0.91 3.99 -8.82
C ILE A 155 -0.12 4.57 -9.76
N ASP A 156 -0.32 3.95 -10.92
CA ASP A 156 -1.36 4.37 -11.85
C ASP A 156 -2.74 4.16 -11.23
N CYS A 157 -2.94 3.10 -10.44
CA CYS A 157 -4.18 2.89 -9.68
C CYS A 157 -4.41 3.97 -8.61
N TYR A 158 -3.34 4.47 -7.98
CA TYR A 158 -3.45 5.53 -6.97
C TYR A 158 -3.77 6.89 -7.58
N TRP A 159 -3.14 7.24 -8.71
CA TRP A 159 -3.30 8.56 -9.33
C TRP A 159 -4.47 8.64 -10.31
N ASN A 160 -4.77 7.55 -11.00
CA ASN A 160 -5.71 7.52 -12.10
C ASN A 160 -6.84 6.52 -11.84
N ASN A 161 -7.64 6.76 -10.80
CA ASN A 161 -8.79 5.91 -10.55
C ASN A 161 -9.90 6.25 -11.56
N THR A 162 -10.18 5.32 -12.48
CA THR A 162 -11.25 5.41 -13.47
C THR A 162 -12.49 4.67 -12.99
N ASP A 163 -13.68 5.16 -13.33
CA ASP A 163 -14.89 4.38 -13.11
C ASP A 163 -14.79 3.05 -13.89
N ARG A 164 -15.01 1.94 -13.19
CA ARG A 164 -14.99 0.59 -13.79
C ARG A 164 -16.21 0.33 -14.65
N TYR A 165 -17.26 1.13 -14.49
CA TYR A 165 -18.56 0.91 -15.10
C TYR A 165 -18.77 1.73 -16.37
N ASP A 166 -17.97 2.76 -16.63
CA ASP A 166 -18.06 3.56 -17.86
C ASP A 166 -16.68 3.72 -18.52
N LEU A 167 -16.51 3.04 -19.66
CA LEU A 167 -15.28 3.03 -20.46
C LEU A 167 -15.02 4.36 -21.20
N ASN A 168 -16.00 5.28 -21.23
CA ASN A 168 -15.91 6.59 -21.86
C ASN A 168 -15.90 7.73 -20.82
N ASP A 169 -15.75 7.41 -19.53
CA ASP A 169 -15.76 8.40 -18.47
C ASP A 169 -14.44 9.19 -18.44
N GLU A 170 -14.55 10.52 -18.37
CA GLU A 170 -13.43 11.41 -18.08
C GLU A 170 -13.04 11.40 -16.60
N TYR A 171 -13.77 10.66 -15.76
CA TYR A 171 -13.49 10.49 -14.33
C TYR A 171 -12.12 9.85 -14.12
N ASN A 172 -11.17 10.72 -13.77
CA ASN A 172 -9.81 10.36 -13.48
C ASN A 172 -9.31 11.18 -12.30
N VAL A 173 -9.49 10.66 -11.09
CA VAL A 173 -9.08 11.34 -9.86
C VAL A 173 -8.15 10.47 -9.02
N PRO A 174 -7.20 11.07 -8.28
CA PRO A 174 -6.39 10.33 -7.34
C PRO A 174 -7.24 9.76 -6.19
N VAL A 175 -6.91 8.57 -5.73
CA VAL A 175 -7.60 7.86 -4.62
C VAL A 175 -7.75 8.75 -3.38
N TYR A 176 -6.74 9.57 -3.07
CA TYR A 176 -6.80 10.44 -1.88
C TYR A 176 -7.85 11.57 -2.02
N GLU A 177 -8.17 12.04 -3.24
CA GLU A 177 -9.23 13.04 -3.46
C GLU A 177 -10.63 12.42 -3.25
N GLU A 178 -10.81 11.15 -3.63
CA GLU A 178 -12.05 10.41 -3.31
C GLU A 178 -12.20 10.23 -1.79
N MET A 179 -11.11 9.87 -1.10
CA MET A 179 -11.09 9.78 0.37
C MET A 179 -11.48 11.11 1.03
N ILE A 180 -10.99 12.24 0.51
CA ILE A 180 -11.37 13.57 1.02
C ILE A 180 -12.84 13.85 0.71
N THR A 181 -13.31 13.48 -0.48
CA THR A 181 -14.68 13.73 -0.94
C THR A 181 -15.71 12.98 -0.11
N ILE A 182 -15.47 11.71 0.22
CA ILE A 182 -16.40 10.96 1.08
C ILE A 182 -16.46 11.55 2.50
N ILE A 183 -15.31 11.92 3.08
CA ILE A 183 -15.26 12.59 4.39
C ILE A 183 -16.00 13.94 4.34
N TYR A 184 -15.82 14.71 3.26
CA TYR A 184 -16.53 15.97 3.06
C TYR A 184 -18.05 15.77 2.93
N ASN A 185 -18.50 14.79 2.16
CA ASN A 185 -19.92 14.47 2.01
C ASN A 185 -20.54 14.08 3.35
N ASP A 186 -19.80 13.37 4.20
CA ASP A 186 -20.25 13.05 5.55
C ASP A 186 -20.25 14.27 6.49
N LEU A 187 -19.31 15.21 6.33
CA LEU A 187 -19.38 16.52 7.01
C LEU A 187 -20.64 17.28 6.62
N VAL A 188 -21.02 17.28 5.34
CA VAL A 188 -22.26 17.89 4.86
C VAL A 188 -23.47 17.18 5.44
N SER A 189 -23.50 15.84 5.39
CA SER A 189 -24.65 15.04 5.82
C SER A 189 -24.88 15.04 7.34
N HIS A 190 -23.85 15.37 8.13
CA HIS A 190 -23.92 15.43 9.60
C HIS A 190 -23.78 16.85 10.14
N ASP A 191 -24.20 17.86 9.38
CA ASP A 191 -24.22 19.28 9.78
C ASP A 191 -22.89 19.79 10.36
N GLY A 192 -21.78 19.25 9.85
CA GLY A 192 -20.45 19.62 10.30
C GLY A 192 -20.12 19.17 11.71
N GLN A 193 -20.65 18.04 12.18
CA GLN A 193 -20.24 17.40 13.44
C GLN A 193 -18.93 16.61 13.27
N PRO A 194 -17.76 17.16 13.64
CA PRO A 194 -16.48 16.61 13.19
C PRO A 194 -16.11 15.29 13.86
N LEU A 195 -16.51 15.08 15.12
CA LEU A 195 -16.20 13.84 15.84
C LEU A 195 -17.03 12.66 15.32
N SER A 196 -18.32 12.88 15.06
CA SER A 196 -19.21 11.87 14.47
C SER A 196 -18.67 11.42 13.11
N VAL A 197 -18.32 12.38 12.25
CA VAL A 197 -17.76 12.09 10.92
C VAL A 197 -16.40 11.41 11.01
N ALA A 198 -15.55 11.81 11.96
CA ALA A 198 -14.26 11.17 12.16
C ALA A 198 -14.39 9.70 12.57
N LEU A 199 -15.42 9.36 13.37
CA LEU A 199 -15.70 7.99 13.78
C LEU A 199 -16.28 7.15 12.63
N ILE A 200 -17.14 7.72 11.79
CA ILE A 200 -17.69 7.06 10.60
C ILE A 200 -16.58 6.74 9.61
N ASN A 201 -15.70 7.72 9.36
CA ASN A 201 -14.59 7.62 8.41
C ASN A 201 -13.28 7.17 9.06
N LYS A 202 -13.34 6.51 10.23
CA LYS A 202 -12.16 6.11 11.01
C LYS A 202 -11.13 5.37 10.15
N ASN A 203 -11.59 4.47 9.27
CA ASN A 203 -10.70 3.69 8.42
C ASN A 203 -9.89 4.53 7.41
N LEU A 204 -10.42 5.65 6.94
CA LEU A 204 -9.71 6.53 6.01
C LEU A 204 -8.83 7.52 6.78
N ILE A 205 -9.36 8.09 7.86
CA ILE A 205 -8.69 9.14 8.63
C ILE A 205 -7.46 8.58 9.36
N GLU A 206 -7.51 7.32 9.80
CA GLU A 206 -6.36 6.66 10.42
C GLU A 206 -5.30 6.22 9.39
N ILE A 207 -5.53 6.35 8.08
CA ILE A 207 -4.45 6.23 7.08
C ILE A 207 -3.58 7.48 7.16
N ASP A 208 -4.19 8.65 6.97
CA ASP A 208 -3.52 9.93 7.07
C ASP A 208 -4.50 11.02 7.53
N TYR A 209 -4.19 11.64 8.67
CA TYR A 209 -5.04 12.63 9.29
C TYR A 209 -5.17 13.91 8.46
N GLU A 210 -4.25 14.15 7.52
CA GLU A 210 -4.35 15.29 6.60
C GLU A 210 -5.57 15.19 5.68
N LEU A 211 -6.07 13.98 5.38
CA LEU A 211 -7.33 13.77 4.65
C LEU A 211 -8.49 14.47 5.35
N PHE A 212 -8.60 14.28 6.68
CA PHE A 212 -9.64 14.92 7.48
C PHE A 212 -9.48 16.44 7.55
N LYS A 213 -8.24 16.93 7.69
CA LYS A 213 -7.98 18.38 7.70
C LYS A 213 -8.38 19.02 6.39
N ARG A 214 -8.08 18.38 5.25
CA ARG A 214 -8.47 18.87 3.92
C ARG A 214 -10.00 18.86 3.74
N ALA A 215 -10.69 17.81 4.16
CA ALA A 215 -12.16 17.77 4.14
C ALA A 215 -12.78 18.88 5.02
N CYS A 216 -12.23 19.12 6.22
CA CYS A 216 -12.65 20.23 7.08
C CYS A 216 -12.44 21.60 6.40
N LYS A 217 -11.29 21.83 5.74
CA LYS A 217 -11.02 23.07 5.00
C LYS A 217 -12.02 23.29 3.86
N ARG A 218 -12.52 22.21 3.24
CA ARG A 218 -13.56 22.27 2.19
C ARG A 218 -14.94 22.55 2.75
N TYR A 219 -15.28 22.03 3.93
CA TYR A 219 -16.59 22.19 4.55
C TYR A 219 -16.75 23.53 5.28
N TYR A 220 -15.82 23.90 6.17
CA TYR A 220 -15.98 25.09 6.98
C TYR A 220 -15.49 26.34 6.25
N PRO A 221 -16.30 27.40 6.14
CA PRO A 221 -15.97 28.58 5.33
C PRO A 221 -14.82 29.43 5.91
N LYS A 222 -14.54 29.30 7.22
CA LYS A 222 -13.45 30.00 7.90
C LYS A 222 -12.38 29.00 8.34
N LEU A 223 -11.12 29.29 8.02
CA LEU A 223 -9.98 28.45 8.41
C LEU A 223 -9.93 28.19 9.92
N ASN A 224 -10.21 29.21 10.75
CA ASN A 224 -10.26 29.06 12.21
C ASN A 224 -11.33 28.06 12.67
N SER A 225 -12.48 27.98 11.98
CA SER A 225 -13.52 26.99 12.29
C SER A 225 -13.06 25.59 11.92
N ALA A 226 -12.45 25.42 10.75
CA ALA A 226 -11.87 24.14 10.33
C ALA A 226 -10.78 23.67 11.31
N GLN A 227 -9.90 24.58 11.73
CA GLN A 227 -8.86 24.34 12.73
C GLN A 227 -9.42 23.85 14.07
N LYS A 228 -10.47 24.50 14.57
CA LYS A 228 -11.16 24.07 15.79
C LYS A 228 -11.76 22.67 15.62
N ALA A 229 -12.33 22.37 14.46
CA ALA A 229 -12.95 21.07 14.18
C ALA A 229 -11.91 19.93 14.20
N TRP A 230 -10.81 20.03 13.45
CA TRP A 230 -9.78 18.98 13.48
C TRP A 230 -8.99 18.96 14.79
N ALA A 231 -8.81 20.09 15.47
CA ALA A 231 -8.18 20.07 16.79
C ALA A 231 -9.06 19.35 17.82
N ARG A 232 -10.39 19.49 17.73
CA ARG A 232 -11.34 18.78 18.59
C ARG A 232 -11.25 17.26 18.40
N VAL A 233 -11.19 16.80 17.16
CA VAL A 233 -11.05 15.36 16.85
C VAL A 233 -9.71 14.83 17.35
N GLN A 234 -8.61 15.53 17.07
CA GLN A 234 -7.28 15.14 17.55
C GLN A 234 -7.22 15.04 19.08
N LYS A 235 -7.83 15.98 19.81
CA LYS A 235 -7.89 15.97 21.28
C LYS A 235 -8.83 14.93 21.87
N SER A 236 -9.76 14.38 21.09
CA SER A 236 -10.72 13.39 21.58
C SER A 236 -10.03 12.09 22.02
N GLY A 237 -8.95 11.70 21.31
CA GLY A 237 -8.28 10.42 21.49
C GLY A 237 -9.05 9.23 20.91
N GLU A 238 -10.14 9.44 20.16
CA GLU A 238 -10.98 8.37 19.61
C GLU A 238 -10.43 7.73 18.31
N ILE A 239 -9.49 8.41 17.68
CA ILE A 239 -8.84 7.98 16.43
C ILE A 239 -7.32 8.00 16.58
N GLN A 240 -6.64 7.12 15.84
CA GLN A 240 -5.20 7.20 15.70
C GLN A 240 -4.83 8.32 14.72
N VAL A 241 -3.93 9.21 15.14
CA VAL A 241 -3.47 10.33 14.33
C VAL A 241 -2.15 9.97 13.66
N ASN A 242 -2.23 9.53 12.42
CA ASN A 242 -1.08 9.29 11.54
C ASN A 242 -0.93 10.49 10.60
N ILE A 243 0.30 10.98 10.37
CA ILE A 243 0.55 12.18 9.56
C ILE A 243 1.63 11.89 8.52
N GLY A 244 1.39 12.30 7.27
CA GLY A 244 2.38 12.24 6.20
C GLY A 244 2.70 10.80 5.78
N VAL A 245 1.69 9.93 5.83
CA VAL A 245 1.77 8.54 5.32
C VAL A 245 1.64 8.57 3.81
N ILE A 246 0.71 9.38 3.28
CA ILE A 246 0.50 9.52 1.84
C ILE A 246 1.72 10.17 1.16
N ASP A 247 2.25 11.24 1.72
CA ASP A 247 3.44 11.91 1.16
C ASP A 247 4.65 10.97 1.14
N GLU A 248 4.81 10.17 2.19
CA GLU A 248 5.86 9.17 2.27
C GLU A 248 5.67 8.02 1.28
N PHE A 249 4.43 7.54 1.09
CA PHE A 249 4.09 6.59 0.04
C PHE A 249 4.50 7.11 -1.35
N VAL A 250 4.18 8.38 -1.65
CA VAL A 250 4.56 9.03 -2.91
C VAL A 250 6.08 9.11 -3.04
N SER A 251 6.80 9.46 -1.98
CA SER A 251 8.27 9.52 -1.97
C SER A 251 8.91 8.16 -2.25
N ILE A 252 8.51 7.11 -1.53
CA ILE A 252 9.00 5.74 -1.72
C ILE A 252 8.70 5.25 -3.13
N SER A 253 7.48 5.51 -3.61
CA SER A 253 7.05 5.11 -4.94
C SER A 253 7.88 5.74 -6.05
N LYS A 254 8.23 7.02 -5.92
CA LYS A 254 9.13 7.69 -6.85
C LYS A 254 10.49 7.01 -6.89
N GLN A 255 11.07 6.70 -5.72
CA GLN A 255 12.37 6.03 -5.63
C GLN A 255 12.35 4.64 -6.28
N ILE A 256 11.28 3.86 -6.07
CA ILE A 256 11.14 2.52 -6.70
C ILE A 256 11.05 2.64 -8.22
N ILE A 257 10.33 3.63 -8.75
CA ILE A 257 10.18 3.81 -10.20
C ILE A 257 11.49 4.32 -10.83
N SER A 258 12.20 5.23 -10.16
CA SER A 258 13.37 5.90 -10.71
C SER A 258 14.69 5.14 -10.54
N GLY A 259 14.82 4.31 -9.49
CA GLY A 259 16.07 3.60 -9.15
C GLY A 259 16.21 2.30 -9.89
#